data_AF-A0A8J5MF76-F1
#
_entry.id   AF-A0A8J5MF76-F1
#
_cell.length_a   1.000
_cell.length_b   1.000
_cell.length_c   1.000
_cell.angle_alpha   90.00
_cell.angle_beta   90.00
_cell.angle_gamma   90.00
#
_symmetry.space_group_name_H-M   'P 1'
#
loop_
_entity.id
_entity.type
_entity.pdbx_description
1 polymer ?
#
loop_
_entity_poly.entity_id
_entity_poly.type
_entity_poly.pdbx_seq_one_letter_code
_entity_poly.pdbx_strand_id
1 'polypeptide(L)'
;MKDPNIARFFDASDYLNLAEFTPAFFEQFLVYKRGVAKSATLSGYRSAIKDLYRLKRIVLPVEYGDDMKQLFSGIKRLEAEQTSVVRPRIRASSR
;
A
#
# COMPACT_ATOMS: atom_id res chain seq x y z
N MET A 1 9.21 5.90 6.78
CA MET A 1 9.31 7.12 5.97
C MET A 1 9.32 8.32 6.92
N LYS A 2 10.51 8.79 7.32
CA LYS A 2 10.71 10.07 8.00
C LYS A 2 11.49 10.96 7.03
N ASP A 3 10.85 11.31 5.93
CA ASP A 3 11.40 12.32 5.03
C ASP A 3 11.05 13.69 5.63
N PRO A 4 12.03 14.55 5.98
CA PRO A 4 11.76 15.84 6.60
C PRO A 4 11.10 16.84 5.64
N ASN A 5 11.15 16.58 4.32
CA ASN A 5 10.53 17.42 3.31
C ASN A 5 9.43 16.66 2.57
N ILE A 6 8.33 16.37 3.26
CA ILE A 6 7.12 15.80 2.67
C ILE A 6 6.44 16.74 1.67
N ALA A 7 6.68 18.06 1.78
CA ALA A 7 6.06 19.06 0.93
C ALA A 7 6.43 18.87 -0.55
N ARG A 8 7.62 18.33 -0.84
CA ARG A 8 8.06 18.03 -2.22
C ARG A 8 7.12 17.08 -2.97
N PHE A 9 6.38 16.24 -2.26
CA PHE A 9 5.48 15.26 -2.86
C PHE A 9 4.15 15.86 -3.31
N PHE A 10 3.89 17.13 -3.01
CA PHE A 10 2.66 17.81 -3.41
C PHE A 10 2.98 18.90 -4.43
N ASP A 11 2.13 19.02 -5.44
CA ASP A 11 2.19 20.12 -6.41
C ASP A 11 1.42 21.35 -5.91
N ALA A 12 1.44 22.44 -6.68
CA ALA A 12 0.74 23.68 -6.33
C ALA A 12 -0.79 23.56 -6.25
N SER A 13 -1.36 22.43 -6.67
CA SER A 13 -2.79 22.10 -6.58
C SER A 13 -3.09 21.11 -5.46
N ASP A 14 -2.15 20.88 -4.54
CA ASP A 14 -2.21 19.93 -3.43
C ASP A 14 -2.42 18.46 -3.86
N TYR A 15 -2.19 18.14 -5.13
CA TYR A 15 -2.15 16.76 -5.60
C TYR A 15 -0.75 16.18 -5.46
N LEU A 16 -0.66 14.85 -5.43
CA LEU A 16 0.65 14.20 -5.48
C LEU A 16 1.38 14.58 -6.78
N ASN A 17 2.60 15.09 -6.61
CA ASN A 17 3.56 15.26 -7.68
C ASN A 17 4.12 13.89 -8.06
N LEU A 18 3.64 13.33 -9.18
CA LEU A 18 4.03 12.00 -9.64
C LEU A 18 5.47 11.91 -10.17
N ALA A 19 6.16 13.04 -10.35
CA ALA A 19 7.60 13.06 -10.65
C ALA A 19 8.45 12.81 -9.40
N GLU A 20 7.99 13.27 -8.24
CA GLU A 20 8.69 13.12 -6.95
C GLU A 20 8.19 11.89 -6.17
N PHE A 21 6.87 11.65 -6.18
CA PHE A 21 6.24 10.50 -5.53
C PHE A 21 6.27 9.27 -6.46
N THR A 22 7.49 8.75 -6.66
CA THR A 22 7.77 7.62 -7.54
C THR A 22 7.22 6.29 -6.99
N PRO A 23 7.16 5.22 -7.82
CA PRO A 23 6.77 3.88 -7.34
C PRO A 23 7.55 3.42 -6.10
N ALA A 24 8.86 3.70 -6.04
CA ALA A 24 9.71 3.34 -4.91
C ALA A 24 9.26 4.03 -3.60
N PHE A 25 8.88 5.31 -3.65
CA PHE A 25 8.33 6.00 -2.48
C PHE A 25 6.97 5.43 -2.08
N PHE A 26 6.14 5.06 -3.06
CA PHE A 26 4.88 4.41 -2.77
C PHE A 26 5.07 3.04 -2.09
N GLU A 27 6.05 2.23 -2.50
CA GLU A 27 6.37 0.98 -1.82
C GLU A 27 6.82 1.20 -0.37
N GLN A 28 7.71 2.17 -0.13
CA GLN A 28 8.13 2.52 1.23
C GLN A 28 6.94 2.99 2.08
N PHE A 29 6.03 3.75 1.49
CA PHE A 29 4.78 4.17 2.13
C PHE A 29 3.89 2.96 2.48
N LEU A 30 3.74 1.98 1.58
CA LEU A 30 2.98 0.75 1.84
C LEU A 30 3.62 -0.08 2.96
N VAL A 31 4.94 -0.23 2.96
CA VAL A 31 5.69 -0.95 4.02
C VAL A 31 5.48 -0.27 5.37
N TYR A 32 5.50 1.06 5.43
CA TYR A 32 5.22 1.81 6.65
C TYR A 32 3.76 1.63 7.11
N LYS A 33 2.78 1.69 6.19
CA LYS A 33 1.36 1.63 6.52
C LYS A 33 0.85 0.22 6.83
N ARG A 34 1.53 -0.85 6.41
CA ARG A 34 1.08 -2.23 6.68
C ARG A 34 0.95 -2.58 8.17
N GLY A 35 1.66 -1.87 9.05
CA GLY A 35 1.55 -2.05 10.51
C GLY A 35 0.29 -1.43 11.11
N VAL A 36 -0.44 -0.60 10.37
CA VAL A 36 -1.60 0.16 10.88
C VAL A 36 -2.83 0.09 9.97
N ALA A 37 -2.69 -0.38 8.72
CA ALA A 37 -3.76 -0.47 7.74
C ALA A 37 -3.86 -1.89 7.15
N LYS A 38 -5.10 -2.33 6.91
CA LYS A 38 -5.39 -3.63 6.29
C LYS A 38 -5.01 -3.65 4.82
N SER A 39 -4.73 -4.84 4.28
CA SER A 39 -4.40 -5.04 2.86
C SER A 39 -5.47 -4.48 1.91
N ALA A 40 -6.74 -4.49 2.29
CA ALA A 40 -7.83 -3.88 1.52
C ALA A 40 -7.65 -2.35 1.37
N THR A 41 -7.33 -1.65 2.46
CA THR A 41 -7.07 -0.21 2.46
C THR A 41 -5.85 0.13 1.60
N LEU A 42 -4.77 -0.64 1.76
CA LEU A 42 -3.54 -0.47 0.97
C LEU A 42 -3.80 -0.70 -0.53
N SER A 43 -4.67 -1.66 -0.87
CA SER A 43 -5.08 -1.89 -2.27
C SER A 43 -5.87 -0.69 -2.81
N GLY A 44 -6.68 -0.04 -1.97
CA GLY A 44 -7.35 1.22 -2.29
C GLY A 44 -6.38 2.35 -2.63
N TYR A 45 -5.27 2.49 -1.87
CA TYR A 45 -4.23 3.47 -2.21
C TYR A 45 -3.59 3.21 -3.57
N ARG A 46 -3.36 1.93 -3.94
CA ARG A 46 -2.86 1.59 -5.27
C ARG A 46 -3.84 2.02 -6.37
N SER A 47 -5.14 1.78 -6.19
CA SER A 47 -6.16 2.21 -7.14
C SER A 47 -6.19 3.74 -7.28
N ALA A 48 -6.15 4.47 -6.16
CA ALA A 48 -6.13 5.93 -6.16
C ALA A 48 -4.94 6.51 -6.93
N ILE A 49 -3.74 5.94 -6.76
CA ILE A 49 -2.57 6.39 -7.53
C ILE A 49 -2.72 6.06 -9.01
N LYS A 50 -3.17 4.85 -9.37
CA LYS A 50 -3.44 4.51 -10.78
C LYS A 50 -4.44 5.47 -11.43
N ASP A 51 -5.50 5.82 -10.70
CA ASP A 51 -6.47 6.80 -11.16
C ASP A 51 -5.85 8.19 -11.32
N LEU A 52 -4.95 8.60 -10.41
CA LEU A 52 -4.23 9.87 -10.54
C LEU A 52 -3.32 9.92 -11.78
N TYR A 53 -2.59 8.84 -12.09
CA TYR A 53 -1.84 8.73 -13.35
C TYR A 53 -2.76 8.89 -14.57
N ARG A 54 -3.92 8.23 -14.56
CA ARG A 54 -4.93 8.36 -15.63
C ARG A 54 -5.46 9.79 -15.75
N LEU A 55 -5.81 10.42 -14.63
CA LEU A 55 -6.35 11.80 -14.59
C LEU A 55 -5.34 12.81 -15.12
N LYS A 56 -4.05 12.66 -14.74
CA LYS A 56 -2.95 13.50 -15.24
C LYS A 56 -2.49 13.12 -16.66
N ARG A 57 -3.10 12.09 -17.28
CA ARG A 57 -2.74 11.55 -18.60
C ARG A 57 -1.26 11.16 -18.71
N ILE A 58 -0.70 10.65 -17.61
CA ILE A 58 0.68 10.16 -17.53
C ILE A 58 0.68 8.65 -17.71
N VAL A 59 1.67 8.13 -18.43
CA VAL A 59 1.86 6.69 -18.60
C VAL A 59 2.07 6.05 -17.23
N LEU A 60 1.29 5.02 -16.91
CA LEU A 60 1.42 4.30 -15.66
C LEU A 60 2.75 3.52 -15.65
N PRO A 61 3.61 3.69 -14.63
CA PRO A 61 4.84 2.93 -14.50
C PRO A 61 4.60 1.42 -14.40
N VAL A 62 5.50 0.62 -14.98
CA VAL A 62 5.38 -0.84 -15.07
C VAL A 62 5.38 -1.53 -13.71
N GLU A 63 6.00 -0.91 -12.70
CA GLU A 63 6.10 -1.36 -11.30
C GLU A 63 4.71 -1.48 -10.66
N TYR A 64 3.73 -0.66 -11.09
CA TYR A 64 2.34 -0.81 -10.66
C TYR A 64 1.69 -2.09 -11.20
N GLY A 65 2.34 -2.82 -12.10
CA GLY A 65 1.96 -4.11 -12.67
C GLY A 65 2.21 -5.27 -11.72
N ASP A 66 3.12 -6.16 -12.08
CA ASP A 66 3.34 -7.44 -11.38
C ASP A 66 4.15 -7.31 -10.09
N ASP A 67 5.12 -6.40 -10.04
CA ASP A 67 5.96 -6.17 -8.86
C ASP A 67 5.11 -5.80 -7.63
N MET A 68 4.21 -4.83 -7.79
CA MET A 68 3.28 -4.49 -6.71
C MET A 68 2.31 -5.63 -6.38
N LYS A 69 1.87 -6.46 -7.34
CA LYS A 69 1.02 -7.63 -7.01
C LYS A 69 1.75 -8.59 -6.06
N GLN A 70 3.05 -8.80 -6.26
CA GLN A 70 3.86 -9.62 -5.37
C GLN A 70 3.94 -9.02 -3.96
N LEU A 71 4.21 -7.70 -3.86
CA LEU A 71 4.22 -6.99 -2.58
C LEU A 71 2.89 -7.13 -1.82
N PHE A 72 1.75 -6.89 -2.50
CA PHE A 72 0.42 -7.02 -1.90
C PHE A 72 0.10 -8.45 -1.47
N SER A 73 0.58 -9.45 -2.21
CA SER A 73 0.44 -10.85 -1.83
C SER A 73 1.20 -11.16 -0.54
N GLY A 74 2.42 -10.63 -0.38
CA GLY A 74 3.18 -10.74 0.87
C GLY A 74 2.49 -10.07 2.06
N ILE A 75 1.94 -8.86 1.85
CA ILE A 75 1.20 -8.14 2.89
C ILE A 75 -0.03 -8.92 3.36
N LYS A 76 -0.80 -9.52 2.44
CA LYS A 76 -1.97 -10.34 2.79
C LYS A 76 -1.62 -11.57 3.62
N ARG A 77 -0.49 -12.23 3.34
CA ARG A 77 -0.01 -13.38 4.13
C ARG A 77 0.31 -12.96 5.56
N LEU A 78 1.07 -11.88 5.73
CA LEU A 78 1.42 -11.34 7.05
C LEU A 78 0.19 -10.88 7.84
N GLU A 79 -0.83 -10.31 7.18
CA GLU A 79 -2.10 -9.95 7.83
C GLU A 79 -2.88 -11.19 8.27
N ALA A 80 -2.91 -12.24 7.45
CA ALA A 80 -3.57 -13.50 7.77
C ALA A 80 -2.89 -14.22 8.95
N GLU A 81 -1.56 -14.23 8.97
CA GLU A 81 -0.77 -14.79 10.08
C GLU A 81 -1.10 -14.09 11.41
N GLN A 82 -1.09 -12.75 11.43
CA GLN A 82 -1.48 -11.98 12.63
C GLN A 82 -2.92 -12.25 13.06
N THR A 83 -3.86 -12.36 12.12
CA THR A 83 -5.26 -12.67 12.42
C THR A 83 -5.43 -14.09 12.97
N SER A 84 -4.61 -15.03 12.49
CA SER A 84 -4.65 -16.44 12.91
C SER A 84 -4.07 -16.66 14.32
N VAL A 85 -3.08 -15.88 14.73
CA VAL A 85 -2.54 -15.89 16.11
C VAL A 85 -3.55 -15.37 17.14
N VAL A 86 -4.42 -14.43 16.75
CA VAL A 86 -5.43 -13.83 17.66
C VAL A 86 -6.69 -14.70 17.80
N ARG A 87 -6.82 -15.82 17.07
CA ARG A 87 -7.89 -16.79 17.33
C ARG A 87 -7.38 -17.85 18.31
N PRO A 88 -7.78 -17.84 19.61
CA PRO A 88 -7.56 -19.00 20.44
C PRO A 88 -8.35 -20.12 19.80
N ARG A 89 -7.63 -21.18 19.45
CA ARG A 89 -8.21 -22.43 18.99
C ARG A 89 -8.88 -23.06 20.21
N ILE A 90 -10.08 -22.59 20.57
CA ILE A 90 -10.92 -23.26 21.55
C ILE A 90 -11.32 -24.59 20.90
N ARG A 91 -10.51 -25.62 21.14
CA ARG A 91 -10.92 -26.99 20.91
C ARG A 91 -12.02 -27.26 21.92
N ALA A 92 -13.27 -27.15 21.47
CA ALA A 92 -14.38 -27.79 22.15
C ALA A 92 -14.12 -29.30 22.09
N SER A 93 -13.59 -29.84 23.18
CA SER A 93 -13.63 -31.28 23.44
C SER A 93 -15.04 -31.56 23.95
N SER A 94 -15.93 -31.97 23.07
CA SER A 94 -17.21 -32.55 23.47
C SER A 94 -16.98 -33.99 23.92
N ARG A 95 -17.68 -34.30 25.02
CA ARG A 95 -17.67 -35.54 25.82
C ARG A 95 -17.81 -36.82 25.01
#